data_AF-A0A3C0ULX7-F1
#
_entry.id   AF-A0A3C0ULX7-F1
#
_cell.length_a   1.000
_cell.length_b   1.000
_cell.length_c   1.000
_cell.angle_alpha   90.00
_cell.angle_beta   90.00
_cell.angle_gamma   90.00
#
_symmetry.space_group_name_H-M   'P 1'
#
loop_
_entity.id
_entity.type
_entity.pdbx_description
1 polymer ?
#
loop_
_entity_poly.entity_id
_entity_poly.type
_entity_poly.pdbx_seq_one_letter_code
_entity_poly.pdbx_strand_id
1 'polypeptide(L)'
;MKTVLAYAMEGNLEVDFNVQKNAVRQWYSAPWMHDDGKRPAEKGQNSGRECLHGLTREITIPVGTLAAAQTVPYQTYAIAFYNQPGGYTMGKVWKNPEKPAVKQSTFPDGTVAFKLLFTEADTTQVPYLGNSKKWTANIFYPYNAYAERVNKDVRLLQLDIAIKDERATETSGWVYGTFIYDASQSGSSWVDRMVPVGLMWGDDSGDSTMLNISNKYNPSLKQSVINQSLLTVPPAGSNKAYVTHLGMGGRMNGPVDNPISSCISCHARAAISDEGVPASIANFGAKKYTYQDFQTYFSTIPCGVTTITQKDSKGTETTFTTGDYSFQLVNGIRNFMALLPPPAAKQGMLRAAKRKPIPMVSRDGSVDLD
;
A
#
# COMPACT_ATOMS: atom_id res chain seq x y z
N MET A 1 15.42 -2.95 11.73
CA MET A 1 14.10 -3.59 11.44
C MET A 1 13.37 -4.02 12.70
N LYS A 2 13.85 -4.98 13.51
CA LYS A 2 13.14 -5.43 14.73
C LYS A 2 12.77 -4.30 15.71
N THR A 3 13.64 -3.30 15.86
CA THR A 3 13.34 -2.08 16.65
C THR A 3 12.13 -1.32 16.13
N VAL A 4 11.99 -1.15 14.80
CA VAL A 4 10.85 -0.46 14.20
C VAL A 4 9.58 -1.31 14.31
N LEU A 5 9.71 -2.64 14.18
CA LEU A 5 8.58 -3.55 14.46
C LEU A 5 8.10 -3.39 15.90
N ALA A 6 9.00 -3.44 16.89
CA ALA A 6 8.63 -3.21 18.29
C ALA A 6 7.96 -1.85 18.50
N TYR A 7 8.51 -0.78 17.91
CA TYR A 7 7.92 0.56 17.93
C TYR A 7 6.50 0.59 17.34
N ALA A 8 6.27 -0.11 16.23
CA ALA A 8 4.95 -0.19 15.60
C ALA A 8 3.94 -1.01 16.41
N MET A 9 4.39 -2.03 17.13
CA MET A 9 3.52 -2.92 17.91
C MET A 9 3.18 -2.37 19.30
N GLU A 10 4.03 -1.52 19.89
CA GLU A 10 3.85 -0.96 21.23
C GLU A 10 2.47 -0.27 21.40
N GLY A 11 1.65 -0.80 22.32
CA GLY A 11 0.30 -0.33 22.59
C GLY A 11 -0.76 -0.76 21.55
N ASN A 12 -0.35 -1.20 20.36
CA ASN A 12 -1.25 -1.60 19.28
C ASN A 12 -1.72 -3.05 19.42
N LEU A 13 -0.92 -3.92 20.06
CA LEU A 13 -1.28 -5.32 20.30
C LEU A 13 -2.46 -5.43 21.28
N GLU A 14 -2.47 -4.58 22.30
CA GLU A 14 -3.47 -4.55 23.38
C GLU A 14 -4.84 -4.06 22.91
N VAL A 15 -4.87 -3.24 21.86
CA VAL A 15 -6.10 -2.65 21.30
C VAL A 15 -6.50 -3.28 19.97
N ASP A 16 -5.87 -4.38 19.59
CA ASP A 16 -6.07 -5.07 18.32
C ASP A 16 -6.07 -4.11 17.11
N PHE A 17 -5.09 -3.20 17.08
CA PHE A 17 -4.91 -2.18 16.05
C PHE A 17 -6.12 -1.25 15.82
N ASN A 18 -7.04 -1.16 16.79
CA ASN A 18 -7.94 -0.02 16.92
C ASN A 18 -7.11 1.19 17.41
N VAL A 19 -6.33 1.75 16.49
CA VAL A 19 -5.20 2.64 16.78
C VAL A 19 -5.56 3.90 17.58
N GLN A 20 -6.81 4.37 17.47
CA GLN A 20 -7.30 5.50 18.25
C GLN A 20 -7.43 5.20 19.75
N LYS A 21 -7.39 3.93 20.16
CA LYS A 21 -7.41 3.49 21.55
C LYS A 21 -6.00 3.20 22.11
N ASN A 22 -4.95 3.27 21.28
CA ASN A 22 -3.58 3.04 21.73
C ASN A 22 -3.20 4.13 22.77
N ALA A 23 -2.90 3.71 23.99
CA ALA A 23 -2.58 4.60 25.10
C ALA A 23 -1.10 5.02 25.15
N VAL A 24 -0.23 4.39 24.37
CA VAL A 24 1.22 4.64 24.37
C VAL A 24 1.61 5.64 23.28
N ARG A 25 1.06 5.48 22.06
CA ARG A 25 1.36 6.34 20.91
C ARG A 25 0.13 6.59 20.05
N GLN A 26 0.07 7.80 19.49
CA GLN A 26 -0.95 8.15 18.52
C GLN A 26 -0.56 7.63 17.13
N TRP A 27 -1.52 6.98 16.49
CA TRP A 27 -1.42 6.39 15.17
C TRP A 27 -2.62 6.77 14.32
N TYR A 28 -2.41 6.98 13.03
CA TYR A 28 -3.39 7.56 12.11
C TYR A 28 -3.47 6.72 10.84
N SER A 29 -4.66 6.62 10.26
CA SER A 29 -4.84 6.02 8.94
C SER A 29 -5.10 7.10 7.90
N ALA A 30 -4.74 6.85 6.63
CA ALA A 30 -4.97 7.81 5.56
C ALA A 30 -6.48 8.11 5.36
N PRO A 31 -6.88 9.39 5.25
CA PRO A 31 -8.26 9.78 4.95
C PRO A 31 -8.75 9.32 3.57
N TRP A 32 -10.07 9.29 3.37
CA TRP A 32 -10.72 9.04 2.07
C TRP A 32 -10.38 7.69 1.41
N MET A 33 -10.03 6.69 2.20
CA MET A 33 -9.82 5.31 1.74
C MET A 33 -11.06 4.42 1.88
N HIS A 34 -12.13 4.90 2.52
CA HIS A 34 -13.37 4.15 2.75
C HIS A 34 -14.22 3.99 1.49
N ASP A 35 -14.09 4.91 0.54
CA ASP A 35 -14.75 4.90 -0.76
C ASP A 35 -13.67 5.00 -1.85
N ASP A 36 -13.84 4.26 -2.94
CA ASP A 36 -12.96 4.33 -4.13
C ASP A 36 -13.44 5.34 -5.19
N GLY A 37 -14.48 6.11 -4.87
CA GLY A 37 -15.03 7.18 -5.69
C GLY A 37 -15.93 6.66 -6.83
N LYS A 38 -16.13 7.47 -7.87
CA LYS A 38 -17.00 7.13 -9.03
C LYS A 38 -16.38 6.12 -10.01
N ARG A 39 -15.38 5.35 -9.59
CA ARG A 39 -14.82 4.27 -10.41
C ARG A 39 -15.39 2.95 -9.90
N PRO A 40 -16.56 2.48 -10.38
CA PRO A 40 -16.93 1.09 -10.20
C PRO A 40 -16.00 0.21 -11.03
N ALA A 41 -15.77 -1.03 -10.58
CA ALA A 41 -15.13 -2.24 -11.14
C ALA A 41 -14.33 -2.28 -12.49
N GLU A 42 -14.20 -1.24 -13.30
CA GLU A 42 -13.70 -1.29 -14.69
C GLU A 42 -12.27 -1.81 -14.84
N LYS A 43 -11.47 -1.85 -13.77
CA LYS A 43 -10.11 -2.45 -13.77
C LYS A 43 -9.76 -3.24 -12.51
N GLY A 44 -10.74 -3.79 -11.79
CA GLY A 44 -10.47 -4.78 -10.72
C GLY A 44 -9.69 -4.28 -9.49
N GLN A 45 -9.75 -2.98 -9.19
CA GLN A 45 -9.23 -2.37 -7.95
C GLN A 45 -10.28 -1.43 -7.37
N ASN A 46 -11.47 -1.95 -7.03
CA ASN A 46 -12.57 -1.14 -6.50
C ASN A 46 -13.27 -1.89 -5.37
N SER A 47 -12.85 -1.58 -4.15
CA SER A 47 -13.38 -2.10 -2.91
C SER A 47 -12.92 -1.23 -1.76
N GLY A 48 -13.50 -0.03 -1.62
CA GLY A 48 -13.25 0.86 -0.49
C GLY A 48 -13.21 0.09 0.83
N ARG A 49 -12.44 0.59 1.81
CA ARG A 49 -12.07 -0.16 3.01
C ARG A 49 -13.23 -0.99 3.57
N GLU A 50 -12.99 -2.26 3.84
CA GLU A 50 -14.01 -3.12 4.45
C GLU A 50 -14.43 -2.63 5.84
N CYS A 51 -15.65 -2.95 6.23
CA CYS A 51 -16.34 -2.26 7.31
C CYS A 51 -15.94 -2.71 8.73
N LEU A 52 -15.21 -3.81 8.90
CA LEU A 52 -14.90 -4.37 10.22
C LEU A 52 -13.59 -3.83 10.80
N HIS A 53 -12.54 -3.80 9.97
CA HIS A 53 -11.18 -3.43 10.35
C HIS A 53 -10.58 -2.32 9.48
N GLY A 54 -11.28 -1.88 8.43
CA GLY A 54 -10.80 -0.86 7.52
C GLY A 54 -9.76 -1.38 6.51
N LEU A 55 -9.76 -2.68 6.18
CA LEU A 55 -8.81 -3.22 5.21
C LEU A 55 -9.14 -2.81 3.77
N THR A 56 -8.14 -2.36 3.02
CA THR A 56 -8.19 -2.13 1.58
C THR A 56 -7.78 -3.42 0.86
N ARG A 57 -8.54 -3.85 -0.16
CA ARG A 57 -8.10 -4.96 -1.02
C ARG A 57 -6.87 -4.54 -1.82
N GLU A 58 -5.87 -5.41 -1.84
CA GLU A 58 -4.64 -5.21 -2.59
C GLU A 58 -4.71 -5.99 -3.91
N ILE A 59 -3.92 -7.06 -4.06
CA ILE A 59 -3.86 -7.87 -5.28
C ILE A 59 -4.42 -9.28 -5.07
N THR A 60 -4.73 -9.95 -6.18
CA THR A 60 -4.94 -11.40 -6.20
C THR A 60 -3.60 -12.08 -6.48
N ILE A 61 -3.17 -12.93 -5.55
CA ILE A 61 -1.97 -13.73 -5.60
C ILE A 61 -2.19 -14.94 -6.51
N PRO A 62 -1.36 -15.11 -7.57
CA PRO A 62 -1.44 -16.26 -8.44
C PRO A 62 -1.18 -17.58 -7.73
N VAL A 63 -1.63 -18.67 -8.36
CA VAL A 63 -1.35 -20.06 -7.94
C VAL A 63 0.16 -20.27 -7.82
N GLY A 64 0.59 -20.94 -6.76
CA GLY A 64 2.01 -21.27 -6.52
C GLY A 64 2.89 -20.12 -6.00
N THR A 65 2.38 -18.88 -5.90
CA THR A 65 3.17 -17.73 -5.46
C THR A 65 3.46 -17.77 -3.95
N LEU A 66 2.48 -18.13 -3.12
CA LEU A 66 2.68 -18.19 -1.66
C LEU A 66 3.33 -19.50 -1.22
N ALA A 67 2.93 -20.61 -1.83
CA ALA A 67 3.41 -21.94 -1.48
C ALA A 67 3.27 -22.89 -2.67
N ALA A 68 4.14 -23.89 -2.80
CA ALA A 68 4.04 -24.91 -3.86
C ALA A 68 2.72 -25.72 -3.79
N ALA A 69 2.12 -25.83 -2.60
CA ALA A 69 0.84 -26.50 -2.38
C ALA A 69 -0.38 -25.60 -2.66
N GLN A 70 -0.18 -24.32 -2.99
CA GLN A 70 -1.27 -23.42 -3.38
C GLN A 70 -1.79 -23.82 -4.76
N THR A 71 -3.05 -24.24 -4.84
CA THR A 71 -3.73 -24.68 -6.07
C THR A 71 -4.77 -23.68 -6.57
N VAL A 72 -5.11 -22.66 -5.78
CA VAL A 72 -6.07 -21.61 -6.14
C VAL A 72 -5.47 -20.21 -5.89
N PRO A 73 -5.92 -19.18 -6.62
CA PRO A 73 -5.52 -17.81 -6.31
C PRO A 73 -6.14 -17.35 -4.98
N TYR A 74 -5.43 -16.46 -4.28
CA TYR A 74 -5.90 -15.85 -3.03
C TYR A 74 -5.83 -14.33 -3.13
N GLN A 75 -6.75 -13.62 -2.52
CA GLN A 75 -6.71 -12.18 -2.40
C GLN A 75 -5.83 -11.77 -1.21
N THR A 76 -5.56 -10.47 -1.18
CA THR A 76 -4.86 -9.82 -0.08
C THR A 76 -5.60 -8.55 0.32
N TYR A 77 -5.52 -8.24 1.61
CA TYR A 77 -6.23 -7.13 2.25
C TYR A 77 -5.30 -6.47 3.26
N ALA A 78 -5.21 -5.15 3.28
CA ALA A 78 -4.25 -4.46 4.11
C ALA A 78 -4.75 -3.16 4.70
N ILE A 79 -4.13 -2.74 5.79
CA ILE A 79 -4.31 -1.42 6.39
C ILE A 79 -2.95 -0.87 6.80
N ALA A 80 -2.76 0.43 6.60
CA ALA A 80 -1.54 1.13 6.97
C ALA A 80 -1.82 2.23 7.99
N PHE A 81 -0.88 2.42 8.90
CA PHE A 81 -0.92 3.41 9.95
C PHE A 81 0.36 4.23 9.96
N TYR A 82 0.24 5.49 10.36
CA TYR A 82 1.30 6.49 10.40
C TYR A 82 1.41 7.00 11.82
N ASN A 83 2.65 7.15 12.32
CA ASN A 83 2.90 7.73 13.63
C ASN A 83 2.52 9.23 13.66
N GLN A 84 2.64 9.86 14.83
CA GLN A 84 2.27 11.27 15.03
C GLN A 84 2.89 12.26 14.01
N PRO A 85 4.20 12.22 13.69
CA PRO A 85 4.76 13.04 12.61
C PRO A 85 4.07 12.82 11.24
N GLY A 86 3.74 11.57 10.91
CA GLY A 86 2.98 11.25 9.70
C GLY A 86 1.54 11.75 9.74
N GLY A 87 0.86 11.59 10.87
CA GLY A 87 -0.48 12.12 11.11
C GLY A 87 -0.53 13.65 11.01
N TYR A 88 0.50 14.36 11.48
CA TYR A 88 0.62 15.80 11.31
C TYR A 88 0.64 16.20 9.83
N THR A 89 1.42 15.52 9.00
CA THR A 89 1.44 15.78 7.56
C THR A 89 0.11 15.48 6.89
N MET A 90 -0.57 14.40 7.27
CA MET A 90 -1.95 14.15 6.82
C MET A 90 -2.89 15.30 7.19
N GLY A 91 -2.80 15.81 8.42
CA GLY A 91 -3.57 16.96 8.87
C GLY A 91 -3.29 18.24 8.09
N LYS A 92 -2.04 18.49 7.67
CA LYS A 92 -1.69 19.62 6.79
C LYS A 92 -2.34 19.50 5.41
N VAL A 93 -2.27 18.31 4.81
CA VAL A 93 -2.86 18.05 3.49
C VAL A 93 -4.38 18.24 3.53
N TRP A 94 -5.02 17.74 4.57
CA TRP A 94 -6.48 17.80 4.75
C TRP A 94 -6.94 18.97 5.63
N LYS A 95 -6.12 20.02 5.79
CA LYS A 95 -6.46 21.20 6.60
C LYS A 95 -7.79 21.82 6.15
N ASN A 96 -8.01 21.86 4.84
CA ASN A 96 -9.35 22.05 4.29
C ASN A 96 -9.90 20.68 3.86
N PRO A 97 -10.93 20.13 4.52
CA PRO A 97 -11.47 18.82 4.19
C PRO A 97 -12.10 18.75 2.79
N GLU A 98 -12.46 19.90 2.21
CA GLU A 98 -13.04 20.01 0.86
C GLU A 98 -11.99 20.31 -0.23
N LYS A 99 -10.75 20.57 0.16
CA LYS A 99 -9.68 20.94 -0.77
C LYS A 99 -8.33 20.41 -0.29
N PRO A 100 -8.07 19.10 -0.46
CA PRO A 100 -6.79 18.52 -0.09
C PRO A 100 -5.64 19.19 -0.84
N ALA A 101 -4.56 19.50 -0.12
CA ALA A 101 -3.39 20.17 -0.65
C ALA A 101 -2.20 19.20 -0.72
N VAL A 102 -2.09 18.42 -1.81
CA VAL A 102 -0.98 17.46 -2.00
C VAL A 102 0.41 18.10 -1.84
N LYS A 103 0.54 19.40 -2.15
CA LYS A 103 1.78 20.16 -1.96
C LYS A 103 2.22 20.30 -0.49
N GLN A 104 1.38 19.92 0.46
CA GLN A 104 1.67 19.92 1.90
C GLN A 104 2.13 18.55 2.41
N SER A 105 2.34 17.57 1.51
CA SER A 105 2.59 16.17 1.86
C SER A 105 4.04 15.83 2.21
N THR A 106 4.96 16.80 2.30
CA THR A 106 6.32 16.53 2.79
C THR A 106 6.24 16.02 4.24
N PHE A 107 6.61 14.76 4.43
CA PHE A 107 6.67 14.10 5.73
C PHE A 107 7.96 14.51 6.44
N PRO A 108 7.88 14.88 7.74
CA PRO A 108 9.07 15.17 8.53
C PRO A 108 9.91 13.91 8.77
N ASP A 109 11.21 14.10 9.00
CA ASP A 109 12.11 13.05 9.46
C ASP A 109 11.56 12.34 10.71
N GLY A 110 11.82 11.04 10.83
CA GLY A 110 11.25 10.21 11.90
C GLY A 110 9.76 9.86 11.71
N THR A 111 9.16 10.21 10.56
CA THR A 111 7.87 9.63 10.17
C THR A 111 8.03 8.13 10.01
N VAL A 112 7.17 7.36 10.66
CA VAL A 112 7.10 5.90 10.55
C VAL A 112 5.69 5.53 10.11
N ALA A 113 5.60 4.73 9.06
CA ALA A 113 4.39 4.01 8.70
C ALA A 113 4.61 2.51 8.85
N PHE A 114 3.56 1.78 9.21
CA PHE A 114 3.55 0.32 9.09
C PHE A 114 2.24 -0.15 8.45
N LYS A 115 2.31 -1.26 7.73
CA LYS A 115 1.18 -1.87 7.02
C LYS A 115 1.03 -3.30 7.47
N LEU A 116 -0.17 -3.67 7.92
CA LEU A 116 -0.53 -5.06 8.13
C LEU A 116 -1.18 -5.59 6.85
N LEU A 117 -0.72 -6.71 6.34
CA LEU A 117 -1.22 -7.31 5.12
C LEU A 117 -1.63 -8.76 5.36
N PHE A 118 -2.89 -9.02 5.08
CA PHE A 118 -3.59 -10.28 5.30
C PHE A 118 -3.95 -10.96 3.99
N THR A 119 -4.20 -12.27 4.05
CA THR A 119 -4.74 -13.09 2.96
C THR A 119 -5.81 -14.04 3.48
N GLU A 120 -6.78 -14.41 2.65
CA GLU A 120 -7.74 -15.48 2.96
C GLU A 120 -7.19 -16.90 2.68
N ALA A 121 -5.88 -17.03 2.44
CA ALA A 121 -5.25 -18.31 2.15
C ALA A 121 -5.47 -19.36 3.24
N ASP A 122 -5.83 -20.58 2.82
CA ASP A 122 -6.01 -21.71 3.70
C ASP A 122 -4.65 -22.27 4.16
N THR A 123 -4.53 -22.56 5.46
CA THR A 123 -3.29 -23.09 6.06
C THR A 123 -2.94 -24.50 5.59
N THR A 124 -3.86 -25.25 4.98
CA THR A 124 -3.56 -26.53 4.32
C THR A 124 -2.77 -26.33 3.02
N GLN A 125 -2.94 -25.19 2.35
CA GLN A 125 -2.21 -24.83 1.12
C GLN A 125 -1.00 -23.95 1.41
N VAL A 126 -1.05 -23.13 2.47
CA VAL A 126 0.02 -22.23 2.90
C VAL A 126 0.35 -22.47 4.38
N PRO A 127 1.06 -23.55 4.73
CA PRO A 127 1.20 -24.01 6.12
C PRO A 127 1.93 -23.03 7.04
N TYR A 128 2.84 -22.22 6.50
CA TYR A 128 3.55 -21.22 7.30
C TYR A 128 2.64 -20.11 7.83
N LEU A 129 1.37 -20.01 7.40
CA LEU A 129 0.37 -19.11 7.99
C LEU A 129 -0.30 -19.66 9.25
N GLY A 130 0.01 -20.90 9.65
CA GLY A 130 -0.52 -21.52 10.86
C GLY A 130 -0.30 -20.64 12.10
N ASN A 131 -1.36 -20.44 12.89
CA ASN A 131 -1.36 -19.62 14.11
C ASN A 131 -0.97 -18.13 13.93
N SER A 132 -0.99 -17.61 12.70
CA SER A 132 -0.85 -16.18 12.43
C SER A 132 -1.99 -15.36 13.06
N LYS A 133 -1.77 -14.05 13.19
CA LYS A 133 -2.83 -13.10 13.55
C LYS A 133 -4.00 -13.26 12.59
N LYS A 134 -5.19 -13.48 13.14
CA LYS A 134 -6.42 -13.67 12.38
C LYS A 134 -7.39 -12.52 12.64
N TRP A 135 -8.08 -12.10 11.61
CA TRP A 135 -9.25 -11.22 11.68
C TRP A 135 -10.38 -11.79 10.84
N THR A 136 -11.62 -11.45 11.19
CA THR A 136 -12.76 -11.68 10.31
C THR A 136 -12.99 -10.38 9.56
N ALA A 137 -12.84 -10.41 8.23
CA ALA A 137 -12.97 -9.25 7.36
C ALA A 137 -14.15 -9.41 6.41
N ASN A 138 -14.76 -8.28 6.02
CA ASN A 138 -15.83 -8.28 5.03
C ASN A 138 -15.22 -8.18 3.62
N ILE A 139 -15.08 -9.31 2.92
CA ILE A 139 -14.32 -9.45 1.68
C ILE A 139 -15.16 -10.04 0.54
N PHE A 140 -14.73 -9.87 -0.70
CA PHE A 140 -15.29 -10.67 -1.80
C PHE A 140 -14.81 -12.11 -1.67
N TYR A 141 -15.70 -13.10 -1.71
CA TYR A 141 -15.29 -14.51 -1.62
C TYR A 141 -16.28 -15.46 -2.33
N PRO A 142 -15.86 -16.19 -3.40
CA PRO A 142 -14.62 -15.99 -4.14
C PRO A 142 -14.55 -14.57 -4.75
N TYR A 143 -13.39 -14.14 -5.24
CA TYR A 143 -13.26 -12.79 -5.80
C TYR A 143 -14.24 -12.56 -6.96
N ASN A 144 -15.16 -11.63 -6.74
CA ASN A 144 -16.02 -11.06 -7.75
C ASN A 144 -16.30 -9.61 -7.34
N ALA A 145 -15.77 -8.64 -8.09
CA ALA A 145 -15.89 -7.21 -7.79
C ALA A 145 -17.35 -6.67 -7.82
N TYR A 146 -18.29 -7.47 -8.33
CA TYR A 146 -19.71 -7.14 -8.39
C TYR A 146 -20.56 -7.91 -7.37
N ALA A 147 -19.97 -8.85 -6.64
CA ALA A 147 -20.69 -9.60 -5.62
C ALA A 147 -20.78 -8.81 -4.32
N GLU A 148 -21.77 -9.15 -3.48
CA GLU A 148 -21.74 -8.70 -2.10
C GLU A 148 -20.56 -9.34 -1.35
N ARG A 149 -19.96 -8.56 -0.47
CA ARG A 149 -18.89 -9.06 0.40
C ARG A 149 -19.48 -9.90 1.52
N VAL A 150 -18.74 -10.92 1.92
CA VAL A 150 -19.08 -11.82 3.02
C VAL A 150 -18.00 -11.79 4.09
N ASN A 151 -18.38 -12.11 5.32
CA ASN A 151 -17.42 -12.20 6.41
C ASN A 151 -16.60 -13.49 6.27
N LYS A 152 -15.28 -13.34 6.15
CA LYS A 152 -14.32 -14.45 6.10
C LYS A 152 -13.10 -14.16 6.93
N ASP A 153 -12.50 -15.23 7.43
CA ASP A 153 -11.24 -15.14 8.14
C ASP A 153 -10.11 -14.81 7.16
N VAL A 154 -9.29 -13.83 7.54
CA VAL A 154 -8.04 -13.46 6.88
C VAL A 154 -6.89 -13.56 7.88
N ARG A 155 -5.71 -13.90 7.38
CA ARG A 155 -4.51 -14.24 8.15
C ARG A 155 -3.36 -13.32 7.79
N LEU A 156 -2.67 -12.80 8.81
CA LEU A 156 -1.51 -11.95 8.61
C LEU A 156 -0.42 -12.75 7.92
N LEU A 157 0.00 -12.24 6.77
CA LEU A 157 1.03 -12.83 5.93
C LEU A 157 2.30 -11.98 5.93
N GLN A 158 2.11 -10.66 5.87
CA GLN A 158 3.18 -9.69 5.66
C GLN A 158 2.95 -8.46 6.54
N LEU A 159 4.05 -7.86 6.99
CA LEU A 159 4.06 -6.56 7.63
C LEU A 159 5.11 -5.69 6.96
N ASP A 160 4.71 -4.53 6.46
CA ASP A 160 5.63 -3.56 5.88
C ASP A 160 5.87 -2.41 6.83
N ILE A 161 7.06 -1.82 6.75
CA ILE A 161 7.45 -0.60 7.45
C ILE A 161 8.03 0.40 6.43
N ALA A 162 7.77 1.68 6.65
CA ALA A 162 8.37 2.78 5.91
C ALA A 162 8.82 3.85 6.91
N ILE A 163 10.07 4.32 6.78
CA ILE A 163 10.66 5.28 7.70
C ILE A 163 11.25 6.43 6.88
N LYS A 164 10.82 7.66 7.18
CA LYS A 164 11.48 8.86 6.68
C LYS A 164 12.76 9.03 7.48
N ASP A 165 13.90 9.02 6.78
CA ASP A 165 15.22 9.07 7.42
C ASP A 165 16.17 9.94 6.60
N GLU A 166 16.71 10.98 7.23
CA GLU A 166 17.63 11.93 6.61
C GLU A 166 18.90 11.28 6.07
N ARG A 167 19.31 10.12 6.59
CA ARG A 167 20.50 9.39 6.08
C ARG A 167 20.27 8.79 4.70
N ALA A 168 19.03 8.74 4.22
CA ALA A 168 18.66 8.24 2.90
C ALA A 168 18.35 9.36 1.89
N THR A 169 18.60 10.65 2.20
CA THR A 169 18.18 11.78 1.34
C THR A 169 18.83 11.79 -0.03
N GLU A 170 20.05 11.27 -0.17
CA GLU A 170 20.75 11.13 -1.45
C GLU A 170 20.07 10.14 -2.41
N THR A 171 19.10 9.36 -1.90
CA THR A 171 18.30 8.42 -2.67
C THR A 171 16.82 8.76 -2.55
N SER A 172 16.05 8.01 -1.76
CA SER A 172 14.60 8.19 -1.62
C SER A 172 14.19 9.08 -0.44
N GLY A 173 15.10 9.29 0.53
CA GLY A 173 14.82 9.79 1.89
C GLY A 173 13.85 8.90 2.69
N TRP A 174 13.58 7.70 2.20
CA TRP A 174 12.67 6.72 2.80
C TRP A 174 13.28 5.32 2.81
N VAL A 175 13.28 4.70 3.97
CA VAL A 175 13.69 3.32 4.16
C VAL A 175 12.45 2.43 4.22
N TYR A 176 12.32 1.50 3.28
CA TYR A 176 11.26 0.50 3.23
C TYR A 176 11.76 -0.85 3.74
N GLY A 177 10.91 -1.58 4.44
CA GLY A 177 11.21 -2.92 4.92
C GLY A 177 9.97 -3.79 4.98
N THR A 178 10.14 -5.09 4.80
CA THR A 178 9.06 -6.08 4.80
C THR A 178 9.44 -7.24 5.71
N PHE A 179 8.46 -7.72 6.45
CA PHE A 179 8.51 -8.97 7.18
C PHE A 179 7.48 -9.94 6.60
N ILE A 180 7.81 -11.23 6.60
CA ILE A 180 6.90 -12.33 6.31
C ILE A 180 6.62 -13.10 7.60
N TYR A 181 5.38 -13.55 7.80
CA TYR A 181 5.04 -14.43 8.91
C TYR A 181 5.55 -15.86 8.64
N ASP A 182 6.24 -16.46 9.61
CA ASP A 182 6.84 -17.78 9.51
C ASP A 182 6.47 -18.65 10.73
N ALA A 183 5.50 -19.54 10.57
CA ALA A 183 5.04 -20.43 11.64
C ALA A 183 6.11 -21.42 12.15
N SER A 184 7.27 -21.54 11.49
CA SER A 184 8.39 -22.34 11.99
C SER A 184 9.20 -21.64 13.07
N GLN A 185 9.06 -20.32 13.22
CA GLN A 185 9.77 -19.54 14.24
C GLN A 185 9.20 -19.80 15.63
N SER A 186 10.08 -19.77 16.63
CA SER A 186 9.71 -19.85 18.05
C SER A 186 9.13 -18.51 18.54
N GLY A 187 8.40 -18.56 19.64
CA GLY A 187 7.81 -17.38 20.28
C GLY A 187 6.35 -17.57 20.63
N SER A 188 5.91 -16.79 21.62
CA SER A 188 4.55 -16.81 22.17
C SER A 188 3.57 -15.95 21.39
N SER A 189 4.07 -14.93 20.67
CA SER A 189 3.26 -14.01 19.86
C SER A 189 3.49 -14.24 18.38
N TRP A 190 2.51 -13.88 17.56
CA TRP A 190 2.68 -13.83 16.11
C TRP A 190 3.78 -12.82 15.69
N VAL A 191 4.04 -11.80 16.51
CA VAL A 191 5.10 -10.81 16.28
C VAL A 191 6.49 -11.44 16.31
N ASP A 192 6.71 -12.42 17.20
CA ASP A 192 7.98 -13.14 17.33
C ASP A 192 8.32 -13.94 16.07
N ARG A 193 7.29 -14.25 15.28
CA ARG A 193 7.34 -15.05 14.05
C ARG A 193 7.41 -14.21 12.78
N MET A 194 7.55 -12.89 12.91
CA MET A 194 7.79 -12.00 11.77
C MET A 194 9.27 -12.01 11.41
N VAL A 195 9.59 -12.65 10.27
CA VAL A 195 10.96 -12.76 9.75
C VAL A 195 11.21 -11.64 8.74
N PRO A 196 12.30 -10.85 8.87
CA PRO A 196 12.65 -9.84 7.88
C PRO A 196 12.90 -10.47 6.51
N VAL A 197 12.19 -9.98 5.49
CA VAL A 197 12.47 -10.28 4.08
C VAL A 197 13.63 -9.44 3.58
N GLY A 198 13.61 -8.14 3.88
CA GLY A 198 14.66 -7.22 3.47
C GLY A 198 14.37 -5.77 3.82
N LEU A 199 15.31 -4.91 3.45
CA LEU A 199 15.26 -3.46 3.60
C LEU A 199 15.74 -2.81 2.29
N MET A 200 15.22 -1.66 1.93
CA MET A 200 15.76 -0.82 0.85
C MET A 200 15.61 0.67 1.16
N TRP A 201 16.55 1.45 0.65
CA TRP A 201 16.55 2.92 0.75
C TRP A 201 16.86 3.60 -0.58
N GLY A 202 17.03 2.83 -1.65
CA GLY A 202 17.08 3.32 -3.03
C GLY A 202 16.85 2.16 -4.00
N ASP A 203 16.84 2.48 -5.29
CA ASP A 203 16.59 1.53 -6.37
C ASP A 203 17.83 1.15 -7.17
N ASP A 204 19.03 1.60 -6.80
CA ASP A 204 20.25 1.44 -7.59
C ASP A 204 19.96 1.77 -9.07
N SER A 205 19.46 2.97 -9.34
CA SER A 205 18.78 3.32 -10.61
C SER A 205 19.64 3.17 -11.87
N GLY A 206 20.97 3.04 -11.71
CA GLY A 206 21.91 2.76 -12.79
C GLY A 206 22.10 1.27 -13.09
N ASP A 207 21.56 0.36 -12.27
CA ASP A 207 21.74 -1.08 -12.44
C ASP A 207 20.53 -1.75 -13.10
N SER A 208 20.63 -1.90 -14.42
CA SER A 208 19.67 -2.65 -15.24
C SER A 208 20.17 -4.05 -15.63
N THR A 209 21.22 -4.57 -14.99
CA THR A 209 21.90 -5.82 -15.41
C THR A 209 20.98 -7.04 -15.37
N MET A 210 19.98 -7.01 -14.49
CA MET A 210 18.97 -8.06 -14.31
C MET A 210 17.55 -7.60 -14.68
N LEU A 211 17.42 -6.72 -15.68
CA LEU A 211 16.13 -6.26 -16.18
C LEU A 211 15.20 -7.43 -16.53
N ASN A 212 13.93 -7.34 -16.12
CA ASN A 212 12.90 -8.40 -16.28
C ASN A 212 13.18 -9.72 -15.54
N ILE A 213 14.10 -9.74 -14.57
CA ILE A 213 14.34 -10.89 -13.68
C ILE A 213 13.91 -10.53 -12.27
N SER A 214 12.98 -11.27 -11.68
CA SER A 214 12.48 -11.02 -10.31
C SER A 214 12.71 -12.18 -9.35
N ASN A 215 13.12 -13.36 -9.82
CA ASN A 215 13.24 -14.56 -8.99
C ASN A 215 14.68 -14.86 -8.55
N LYS A 216 15.58 -13.86 -8.58
CA LYS A 216 17.00 -14.03 -8.26
C LYS A 216 17.49 -12.85 -7.44
N TYR A 217 18.34 -13.15 -6.46
CA TYR A 217 19.13 -12.15 -5.75
C TYR A 217 20.17 -11.53 -6.69
N ASN A 218 20.37 -10.22 -6.56
CA ASN A 218 21.40 -9.50 -7.30
C ASN A 218 22.47 -8.92 -6.36
N PRO A 219 23.70 -9.46 -6.37
CA PRO A 219 24.77 -8.99 -5.49
C PRO A 219 25.36 -7.62 -5.87
N SER A 220 25.06 -7.08 -7.05
CA SER A 220 25.54 -5.76 -7.46
C SER A 220 24.79 -4.61 -6.79
N LEU A 221 23.53 -4.82 -6.40
CA LEU A 221 22.70 -3.82 -5.72
C LEU A 221 23.32 -3.40 -4.38
N LYS A 222 23.35 -2.10 -4.10
CA LYS A 222 23.96 -1.51 -2.89
C LYS A 222 22.95 -0.75 -2.04
N GLN A 223 21.75 -0.50 -2.55
CA GLN A 223 20.69 0.27 -1.88
C GLN A 223 19.56 -0.62 -1.33
N SER A 224 19.80 -1.93 -1.27
CA SER A 224 18.91 -2.91 -0.64
C SER A 224 19.69 -4.05 0.02
N VAL A 225 19.06 -4.69 1.01
CA VAL A 225 19.54 -5.88 1.70
C VAL A 225 18.42 -6.90 1.72
N ILE A 226 18.73 -8.15 1.33
CA ILE A 226 17.78 -9.26 1.27
C ILE A 226 18.20 -10.36 2.24
N ASN A 227 17.24 -10.89 2.99
CA ASN A 227 17.42 -12.11 3.75
C ASN A 227 17.40 -13.32 2.82
N GLN A 228 18.59 -13.72 2.35
CA GLN A 228 18.74 -14.81 1.38
C GLN A 228 18.26 -16.18 1.91
N SER A 229 18.13 -16.36 3.23
CA SER A 229 17.61 -17.62 3.80
C SER A 229 16.16 -17.91 3.43
N LEU A 230 15.40 -16.89 3.02
CA LEU A 230 14.02 -17.00 2.54
C LEU A 230 13.94 -17.32 1.03
N LEU A 231 15.05 -17.32 0.30
CA LEU A 231 15.08 -17.64 -1.14
C LEU A 231 15.14 -19.15 -1.41
N THR A 232 15.31 -19.96 -0.38
CA THR A 232 15.30 -21.42 -0.48
C THR A 232 13.89 -21.96 -0.24
N VAL A 233 13.34 -22.62 -1.26
CA VAL A 233 12.03 -23.29 -1.16
C VAL A 233 12.14 -24.47 -0.19
N PRO A 234 11.35 -24.51 0.90
CA PRO A 234 11.34 -25.63 1.83
C PRO A 234 10.58 -26.83 1.24
N PRO A 235 10.69 -28.03 1.85
CA PRO A 235 9.88 -29.18 1.46
C PRO A 235 8.38 -28.87 1.46
N ALA A 236 7.62 -29.51 0.57
CA ALA A 236 6.17 -29.37 0.51
C ALA A 236 5.53 -29.70 1.87
N GLY A 237 4.54 -28.89 2.29
CA GLY A 237 3.90 -29.03 3.60
C GLY A 237 4.67 -28.38 4.76
N SER A 238 5.87 -27.85 4.53
CA SER A 238 6.62 -27.16 5.58
C SER A 238 5.89 -25.90 6.07
N ASN A 239 5.95 -25.66 7.38
CA ASN A 239 5.51 -24.43 8.02
C ASN A 239 6.57 -23.31 7.99
N LYS A 240 7.69 -23.53 7.29
CA LYS A 240 8.72 -22.51 7.08
C LYS A 240 8.33 -21.57 5.96
N ALA A 241 8.36 -20.27 6.22
CA ALA A 241 8.12 -19.28 5.19
C ALA A 241 9.28 -19.16 4.20
N TYR A 242 8.97 -18.73 2.98
CA TYR A 242 9.92 -18.44 1.92
C TYR A 242 9.30 -17.44 0.94
N VAL A 243 10.11 -16.89 0.03
CA VAL A 243 9.64 -16.01 -1.04
C VAL A 243 9.93 -16.62 -2.40
N THR A 244 8.95 -16.57 -3.31
CA THR A 244 9.07 -17.10 -4.68
C THR A 244 9.63 -16.08 -5.67
N HIS A 245 9.60 -14.81 -5.29
CA HIS A 245 10.17 -13.71 -6.05
C HIS A 245 10.65 -12.60 -5.12
N LEU A 246 11.41 -11.70 -5.71
CA LEU A 246 11.80 -10.38 -5.24
C LEU A 246 11.16 -9.34 -6.18
N GLY A 247 11.62 -8.10 -6.10
CA GLY A 247 11.37 -7.07 -7.10
C GLY A 247 12.25 -7.21 -8.33
N MET A 248 11.98 -6.39 -9.34
CA MET A 248 12.70 -6.45 -10.61
C MET A 248 14.20 -6.17 -10.42
N GLY A 249 15.02 -7.01 -11.04
CA GLY A 249 16.47 -7.00 -10.92
C GLY A 249 17.00 -7.51 -9.58
N GLY A 250 16.18 -8.22 -8.80
CA GLY A 250 16.55 -8.73 -7.47
C GLY A 250 16.44 -7.70 -6.34
N ARG A 251 15.75 -6.58 -6.59
CA ARG A 251 15.50 -5.53 -5.60
C ARG A 251 14.55 -5.99 -4.52
N MET A 252 14.61 -5.36 -3.35
CA MET A 252 13.70 -5.65 -2.26
C MET A 252 12.24 -5.34 -2.66
N ASN A 253 11.36 -6.28 -2.33
CA ASN A 253 9.93 -6.18 -2.52
C ASN A 253 9.22 -7.16 -1.57
N GLY A 254 7.94 -6.95 -1.30
CA GLY A 254 7.15 -7.86 -0.48
C GLY A 254 6.79 -9.18 -1.18
N PRO A 255 6.61 -10.28 -0.43
CA PRO A 255 6.13 -11.58 -0.93
C PRO A 255 4.83 -11.53 -1.74
N VAL A 256 4.01 -10.49 -1.54
CA VAL A 256 2.74 -10.28 -2.24
C VAL A 256 2.69 -8.96 -3.00
N ASP A 257 3.85 -8.37 -3.26
CA ASP A 257 3.95 -7.18 -4.08
C ASP A 257 4.22 -7.56 -5.54
N ASN A 258 4.14 -6.59 -6.45
CA ASN A 258 4.30 -6.90 -7.86
C ASN A 258 5.79 -7.15 -8.23
N PRO A 259 6.16 -8.33 -8.76
CA PRO A 259 7.54 -8.68 -9.08
C PRO A 259 8.21 -7.79 -10.15
N ILE A 260 7.46 -7.03 -10.95
CA ILE A 260 8.04 -6.12 -11.95
C ILE A 260 8.41 -4.74 -11.36
N SER A 261 8.17 -4.53 -10.07
CA SER A 261 8.47 -3.31 -9.31
C SER A 261 9.45 -3.60 -8.16
N SER A 262 9.77 -2.58 -7.38
CA SER A 262 10.30 -2.68 -6.01
C SER A 262 9.44 -1.82 -5.08
N CYS A 263 9.64 -1.89 -3.76
CA CYS A 263 8.90 -1.02 -2.84
C CYS A 263 9.15 0.47 -3.17
N ILE A 264 10.40 0.88 -3.41
CA ILE A 264 10.73 2.27 -3.75
C ILE A 264 10.23 2.63 -5.15
N SER A 265 10.40 1.79 -6.17
CA SER A 265 9.97 2.14 -7.54
C SER A 265 8.46 2.32 -7.62
N CYS A 266 7.73 1.56 -6.81
CA CYS A 266 6.29 1.71 -6.65
C CYS A 266 6.00 3.03 -5.91
N HIS A 267 6.46 3.15 -4.66
CA HIS A 267 6.09 4.27 -3.77
C HIS A 267 6.58 5.64 -4.25
N ALA A 268 7.73 5.72 -4.93
CA ALA A 268 8.26 6.95 -5.50
C ALA A 268 7.28 7.59 -6.50
N ARG A 269 6.41 6.79 -7.12
CA ARG A 269 5.39 7.23 -8.09
C ARG A 269 4.03 7.50 -7.46
N ALA A 270 3.93 7.52 -6.14
CA ALA A 270 2.77 8.07 -5.45
C ALA A 270 2.68 9.57 -5.75
N ALA A 271 1.97 9.93 -6.83
CA ALA A 271 1.82 11.28 -7.31
C ALA A 271 0.45 11.46 -8.01
N ILE A 272 -0.03 12.70 -8.09
CA ILE A 272 -1.35 13.03 -8.64
C ILE A 272 -1.32 14.33 -9.45
N SER A 273 -2.10 14.40 -10.53
CA SER A 273 -2.28 15.61 -11.33
C SER A 273 -3.26 16.57 -10.65
N ASP A 274 -3.34 17.81 -11.15
CA ASP A 274 -4.30 18.81 -10.65
C ASP A 274 -5.77 18.41 -10.89
N GLU A 275 -6.02 17.48 -11.82
CA GLU A 275 -7.33 16.90 -12.13
C GLU A 275 -7.65 15.65 -11.29
N GLY A 276 -6.77 15.25 -10.36
CA GLY A 276 -7.00 14.08 -9.52
C GLY A 276 -6.70 12.75 -10.20
N VAL A 277 -5.92 12.77 -11.29
CA VAL A 277 -5.46 11.55 -11.97
C VAL A 277 -4.14 11.09 -11.36
N PRO A 278 -4.05 9.86 -10.82
CA PRO A 278 -2.79 9.38 -10.27
C PRO A 278 -1.76 9.15 -11.39
N ALA A 279 -0.49 9.36 -11.06
CA ALA A 279 0.62 9.00 -11.95
C ALA A 279 0.59 7.49 -12.25
N SER A 280 1.09 7.13 -13.42
CA SER A 280 1.29 5.73 -13.76
C SER A 280 2.41 5.16 -12.89
N ILE A 281 2.15 4.01 -12.31
CA ILE A 281 3.15 3.19 -11.63
C ILE A 281 3.61 2.09 -12.59
N ALA A 282 4.46 1.20 -12.10
CA ALA A 282 4.87 -0.01 -12.81
C ALA A 282 3.73 -0.60 -13.69
N ASN A 283 3.96 -0.71 -15.00
CA ASN A 283 2.97 -1.23 -15.94
C ASN A 283 2.74 -2.73 -15.75
N PHE A 284 1.76 -3.09 -14.94
CA PHE A 284 1.43 -4.47 -14.56
C PHE A 284 0.91 -5.35 -15.70
N GLY A 285 0.52 -4.75 -16.84
CA GLY A 285 0.15 -5.48 -18.05
C GLY A 285 1.32 -5.71 -19.01
N ALA A 286 2.49 -5.09 -18.76
CA ALA A 286 3.66 -5.26 -19.61
C ALA A 286 4.24 -6.67 -19.42
N LYS A 287 4.42 -7.39 -20.53
CA LYS A 287 5.10 -8.69 -20.50
C LYS A 287 6.59 -8.55 -20.17
N LYS A 288 7.21 -7.44 -20.59
CA LYS A 288 8.61 -7.08 -20.34
C LYS A 288 8.76 -5.55 -20.38
N TYR A 289 9.59 -5.01 -19.51
CA TYR A 289 10.03 -3.63 -19.55
C TYR A 289 11.14 -3.44 -20.57
N THR A 290 11.05 -2.34 -21.30
CA THR A 290 12.17 -1.78 -22.04
C THR A 290 13.15 -1.10 -21.08
N TYR A 291 14.34 -0.74 -21.58
CA TYR A 291 15.26 0.08 -20.81
C TYR A 291 14.67 1.46 -20.47
N GLN A 292 13.84 2.03 -21.37
CA GLN A 292 13.16 3.29 -21.11
C GLN A 292 12.12 3.17 -20.00
N ASP A 293 11.38 2.05 -19.93
CA ASP A 293 10.46 1.78 -18.81
C ASP A 293 11.24 1.68 -17.50
N PHE A 294 12.37 0.98 -17.51
CA PHE A 294 13.25 0.89 -16.34
C PHE A 294 13.72 2.28 -15.89
N GLN A 295 14.24 3.11 -16.79
CA GLN A 295 14.64 4.49 -16.46
C GLN A 295 13.48 5.32 -15.94
N THR A 296 12.27 5.09 -16.46
CA THR A 296 11.07 5.81 -16.04
C THR A 296 10.63 5.43 -14.64
N TYR A 297 10.58 4.14 -14.29
CA TYR A 297 9.99 3.70 -13.03
C TYR A 297 11.02 3.56 -11.90
N PHE A 298 12.28 3.25 -12.21
CA PHE A 298 13.36 3.04 -11.23
C PHE A 298 14.31 4.24 -11.10
N SER A 299 14.02 5.36 -11.78
CA SER A 299 14.74 6.61 -11.50
C SER A 299 14.47 7.07 -10.08
N THR A 300 15.53 7.56 -9.43
CA THR A 300 15.47 8.19 -8.12
C THR A 300 14.56 9.41 -8.15
N ILE A 301 13.59 9.46 -7.24
CA ILE A 301 12.80 10.66 -6.96
C ILE A 301 13.21 11.15 -5.56
N PRO A 302 13.62 12.41 -5.43
CA PRO A 302 14.00 12.95 -4.12
C PRO A 302 12.82 12.91 -3.16
N CYS A 303 13.15 12.75 -1.89
CA CYS A 303 12.17 12.78 -0.82
C CYS A 303 11.49 14.16 -0.71
N GLY A 304 10.28 14.19 -0.17
CA GLY A 304 9.46 15.40 -0.08
C GLY A 304 8.57 15.60 -1.31
N VAL A 305 7.79 16.69 -1.27
CA VAL A 305 6.97 17.10 -2.41
C VAL A 305 7.86 17.61 -3.53
N THR A 306 7.70 17.01 -4.69
CA THR A 306 8.29 17.43 -5.95
C THR A 306 7.28 17.23 -7.08
N THR A 307 7.67 17.54 -8.31
CA THR A 307 6.90 17.22 -9.50
C THR A 307 7.62 16.19 -10.35
N ILE A 308 6.86 15.27 -10.92
CA ILE A 308 7.34 14.33 -11.92
C ILE A 308 6.50 14.45 -13.18
N THR A 309 7.09 14.12 -14.30
CA THR A 309 6.44 14.21 -15.61
C THR A 309 6.41 12.82 -16.24
N GLN A 310 5.26 12.43 -16.79
CA GLN A 310 5.09 11.17 -17.49
C GLN A 310 4.34 11.39 -18.81
N LYS A 311 4.70 10.58 -19.81
CA LYS A 311 4.01 10.53 -21.10
C LYS A 311 3.10 9.31 -21.15
N ASP A 312 1.87 9.51 -21.61
CA ASP A 312 0.97 8.40 -21.89
C ASP A 312 1.33 7.67 -23.19
N SER A 313 0.57 6.62 -23.54
CA SER A 313 0.79 5.85 -24.78
C SER A 313 0.59 6.65 -26.07
N LYS A 314 -0.03 7.84 -25.99
CA LYS A 314 -0.22 8.78 -27.10
C LYS A 314 0.86 9.86 -27.13
N GLY A 315 1.82 9.82 -26.21
CA GLY A 315 2.87 10.82 -26.06
C GLY A 315 2.42 12.11 -25.36
N THR A 316 1.21 12.15 -24.80
CA THR A 316 0.72 13.30 -24.05
C THR A 316 1.43 13.35 -22.71
N GLU A 317 2.06 14.47 -22.44
CA GLU A 317 2.84 14.71 -21.24
C GLU A 317 1.95 15.29 -20.13
N THR A 318 1.99 14.70 -18.94
CA THR A 318 1.27 15.19 -17.76
C THR A 318 2.26 15.38 -16.61
N THR A 319 2.10 16.49 -15.89
CA THR A 319 2.86 16.78 -14.67
C THR A 319 2.05 16.34 -13.45
N PHE A 320 2.70 15.66 -12.52
CA PHE A 320 2.11 15.15 -11.28
C PHE A 320 2.87 15.71 -10.08
N THR A 321 2.15 16.04 -9.01
CA THR A 321 2.75 16.40 -7.72
C THR A 321 2.89 15.14 -6.87
N THR A 322 4.08 14.87 -6.33
CA THR A 322 4.33 13.70 -5.48
C THR A 322 3.70 13.86 -4.10
N GLY A 323 3.26 12.74 -3.54
CA GLY A 323 2.74 12.60 -2.17
C GLY A 323 3.81 12.19 -1.16
N ASP A 324 5.09 12.46 -1.46
CA ASP A 324 6.27 12.05 -0.68
C ASP A 324 6.21 10.55 -0.28
N TYR A 325 6.19 9.68 -1.29
CA TYR A 325 6.18 8.22 -1.17
C TYR A 325 4.92 7.59 -0.54
N SER A 326 3.89 8.38 -0.23
CA SER A 326 2.68 7.88 0.44
C SER A 326 1.54 7.58 -0.55
N PHE A 327 1.41 6.30 -0.95
CA PHE A 327 0.30 5.87 -1.81
C PHE A 327 -1.08 6.05 -1.19
N GLN A 328 -1.27 5.71 0.08
CA GLN A 328 -2.59 5.84 0.69
C GLN A 328 -3.02 7.31 0.79
N LEU A 329 -2.08 8.24 0.98
CA LEU A 329 -2.38 9.66 0.92
C LEU A 329 -2.85 10.08 -0.48
N VAL A 330 -2.10 9.72 -1.51
CA VAL A 330 -2.43 10.05 -2.91
C VAL A 330 -3.74 9.41 -3.35
N ASN A 331 -3.98 8.14 -2.98
CA ASN A 331 -5.22 7.44 -3.27
C ASN A 331 -6.41 8.06 -2.54
N GLY A 332 -6.25 8.52 -1.30
CA GLY A 332 -7.29 9.28 -0.60
C GLY A 332 -7.66 10.58 -1.33
N ILE A 333 -6.67 11.33 -1.83
CA ILE A 333 -6.91 12.55 -2.62
C ILE A 333 -7.64 12.21 -3.92
N ARG A 334 -7.17 11.19 -4.66
CA ARG A 334 -7.83 10.66 -5.86
C ARG A 334 -9.30 10.34 -5.58
N ASN A 335 -9.58 9.60 -4.51
CA ASN A 335 -10.94 9.19 -4.14
C ASN A 335 -11.85 10.36 -3.90
N PHE A 336 -11.39 11.31 -3.10
CA PHE A 336 -12.10 12.55 -2.86
C PHE A 336 -12.40 13.30 -4.17
N MET A 337 -11.39 13.51 -5.01
CA MET A 337 -11.55 14.25 -6.27
C MET A 337 -12.46 13.53 -7.28
N ALA A 338 -12.45 12.20 -7.31
CA ALA A 338 -13.33 11.40 -8.16
C ALA A 338 -14.82 11.54 -7.76
N LEU A 339 -15.11 11.87 -6.51
CA LEU A 339 -16.47 12.11 -6.03
C LEU A 339 -16.98 13.52 -6.32
N LEU A 340 -16.06 14.49 -6.49
CA LEU A 340 -16.44 15.87 -6.81
C LEU A 340 -17.29 15.89 -8.11
N PRO A 341 -18.27 16.82 -8.20
CA PRO A 341 -18.89 17.11 -9.49
C PRO A 341 -17.78 17.55 -10.46
N PRO A 342 -17.88 17.20 -11.76
CA PRO A 342 -16.95 17.73 -12.74
C PRO A 342 -16.93 19.26 -12.63
N PRO A 343 -15.77 19.92 -12.83
CA PRO A 343 -15.71 21.37 -12.85
C PRO A 343 -16.83 21.85 -13.75
N ALA A 344 -17.64 22.80 -13.26
CA ALA A 344 -18.64 23.41 -14.11
C ALA A 344 -17.91 23.86 -15.37
N ALA A 345 -18.18 23.20 -16.50
CA ALA A 345 -17.90 23.81 -17.79
C ALA A 345 -18.47 25.23 -17.70
N LYS A 346 -17.92 26.18 -18.46
CA LYS A 346 -18.57 27.47 -18.67
C LYS A 346 -19.95 27.24 -19.33
N GLN A 347 -20.89 26.65 -18.61
CA GLN A 347 -22.29 26.56 -18.91
C GLN A 347 -22.77 27.97 -18.62
N GLY A 348 -23.07 28.69 -19.69
CA GLY A 348 -23.75 29.98 -19.61
C GLY A 348 -24.90 29.86 -18.61
N MET A 349 -25.04 30.88 -17.76
CA MET A 349 -26.03 31.01 -16.71
C MET A 349 -27.36 30.30 -17.05
N LEU A 350 -27.52 29.08 -16.59
CA LEU A 350 -28.84 28.45 -16.49
C LEU A 350 -29.28 28.65 -15.04
N ARG A 351 -30.36 29.44 -14.90
CA ARG A 351 -30.97 29.84 -13.64
C ARG A 351 -31.15 28.64 -12.73
N ALA A 352 -30.73 28.80 -11.48
CA ALA A 352 -30.89 27.80 -10.42
C ALA A 352 -32.36 27.40 -10.27
N ALA A 353 -32.69 26.15 -10.57
CA ALA A 353 -33.90 25.53 -10.04
C ALA A 353 -33.66 25.21 -8.57
N LYS A 354 -34.51 25.74 -7.68
CA LYS A 354 -34.48 25.46 -6.24
C LYS A 354 -34.52 23.95 -6.01
N ARG A 355 -33.41 23.35 -5.55
CA ARG A 355 -33.41 22.00 -4.99
C ARG A 355 -33.70 22.11 -3.49
N LYS A 356 -34.58 21.23 -2.98
CA LYS A 356 -34.83 21.10 -1.55
C LYS A 356 -33.57 20.58 -0.83
N PRO A 357 -33.27 21.05 0.39
CA PRO A 357 -32.17 20.52 1.20
C PRO A 357 -32.34 19.02 1.47
N ILE A 358 -31.23 18.32 1.66
CA ILE A 358 -31.22 16.94 2.16
C ILE A 358 -31.23 17.04 3.70
N PRO A 359 -32.12 16.31 4.41
CA PRO A 359 -32.18 16.34 5.87
C PRO A 359 -30.84 15.95 6.49
N MET A 360 -30.34 16.77 7.41
CA MET A 360 -29.18 16.40 8.22
C MET A 360 -29.63 15.77 9.53
N VAL A 361 -29.04 14.63 9.88
CA VAL A 361 -29.21 13.99 11.19
C VAL A 361 -28.12 14.52 12.10
N SER A 362 -28.53 15.20 13.16
CA SER A 362 -27.59 15.76 14.13
C SER A 362 -27.07 14.66 15.06
N ARG A 363 -26.01 14.96 15.82
CA ARG A 363 -25.33 14.00 16.70
C ARG A 363 -26.21 13.46 17.84
N ASP A 364 -27.34 14.08 18.14
CA ASP A 364 -28.28 13.62 19.16
C ASP A 364 -29.42 12.74 18.58
N GLY A 365 -29.42 12.50 17.27
CA GLY A 365 -30.42 11.67 16.58
C GLY A 365 -31.66 12.43 16.12
N SER A 366 -31.73 13.75 16.30
CA SER A 366 -32.77 14.58 15.67
C SER A 366 -32.54 14.75 14.16
N VAL A 367 -33.62 14.67 13.39
CA VAL A 367 -33.62 14.91 11.93
C VAL A 367 -34.19 16.30 11.69
N ASP A 368 -33.39 17.20 11.11
CA ASP A 368 -33.85 18.53 10.72
C ASP A 368 -34.57 18.42 9.37
N LEU A 369 -35.88 18.71 9.35
CA LEU A 369 -36.78 18.43 8.21
C LEU A 369 -37.21 19.70 7.45
N ASP A 370 -36.38 20.74 7.44
CA ASP A 370 -36.63 21.95 6.64
C ASP A 370 -36.04 21.87 5.21
#